data_AF-A0A1U9MFY8-F1
#
_entry.id   AF-A0A1U9MFY8-F1
#
_cell.length_a   1.000
_cell.length_b   1.000
_cell.length_c   1.000
_cell.angle_alpha   90.00
_cell.angle_beta   90.00
_cell.angle_gamma   90.00
#
_symmetry.space_group_name_H-M   'P 1'
#
loop_
_entity.id
_entity.type
_entity.pdbx_description
1 polymer ?
#
loop_
_entity_poly.entity_id
_entity_poly.type
_entity_poly.pdbx_seq_one_letter_code
_entity_poly.pdbx_strand_id
1 'polypeptide(L)'
;MPTQSQRYARLLKAQKLVKARDEAELEGTQSQRSALEDEDKFLFSLMENGSQSDLFDPMMISRRLEKNARNEAVLDNLIVKQRKTLLQSTRRCDVIDEKRKAAEDLEERKELAKMLEEYVAAKIVKDTSLG
;
A
#
# COMPACT_ATOMS: atom_id res chain seq x y z
N MET A 1 30.54 -1.42 4.87
CA MET A 1 29.41 -0.65 4.31
C MET A 1 28.38 -1.65 3.78
N PRO A 2 27.06 -1.43 3.96
CA PRO A 2 26.05 -2.33 3.41
C PRO A 2 26.12 -2.40 1.88
N THR A 3 25.85 -3.57 1.31
CA THR A 3 25.77 -3.74 -0.15
C THR A 3 24.58 -2.97 -0.72
N GLN A 4 24.55 -2.78 -2.04
CA GLN A 4 23.50 -1.99 -2.67
C GLN A 4 22.13 -2.69 -2.56
N SER A 5 22.10 -4.02 -2.69
CA SER A 5 20.92 -4.85 -2.41
C SER A 5 20.40 -4.65 -0.99
N GLN A 6 21.28 -4.67 0.02
CA GLN A 6 20.92 -4.46 1.42
C GLN A 6 20.32 -3.07 1.67
N ARG A 7 20.82 -2.03 0.98
CA ARG A 7 20.25 -0.68 1.03
C ARG A 7 18.85 -0.64 0.44
N TYR A 8 18.64 -1.25 -0.72
CA TYR A 8 17.31 -1.36 -1.33
C TYR A 8 16.34 -2.18 -0.47
N ALA A 9 16.80 -3.26 0.18
CA ALA A 9 15.98 -4.06 1.08
C ALA A 9 15.45 -3.24 2.27
N ARG A 10 16.31 -2.42 2.90
CA ARG A 10 15.91 -1.52 3.99
C ARG A 10 14.90 -0.47 3.50
N LEU A 11 15.16 0.12 2.34
CA LEU A 11 14.25 1.11 1.74
C LEU A 11 12.89 0.48 1.40
N LEU A 12 12.87 -0.73 0.84
CA LEU A 12 11.66 -1.47 0.54
C LEU A 12 10.85 -1.74 1.80
N LYS A 13 11.49 -2.14 2.90
CA LYS A 13 10.82 -2.34 4.19
C LYS A 13 10.12 -1.07 4.67
N ALA A 14 10.79 0.08 4.56
CA ALA A 14 10.19 1.36 4.91
C ALA A 14 9.00 1.73 4.00
N GLN A 15 9.12 1.51 2.69
CA GLN A 15 8.02 1.81 1.75
C GLN A 15 6.82 0.86 1.92
N LYS A 16 7.05 -0.40 2.30
CA LYS A 16 5.96 -1.33 2.64
C LYS A 16 5.14 -0.84 3.84
N LEU A 17 5.77 -0.20 4.83
CA LEU A 17 5.04 0.41 5.95
C LEU A 17 4.19 1.60 5.50
N VAL A 18 4.72 2.43 4.59
CA VAL A 18 3.95 3.55 4.00
C VAL A 18 2.75 3.01 3.22
N LYS A 19 2.95 1.97 2.41
CA LYS A 19 1.86 1.30 1.68
C LYS A 19 0.80 0.75 2.64
N ALA A 20 1.20 0.05 3.71
CA ALA A 20 0.26 -0.48 4.70
C ALA A 20 -0.55 0.61 5.40
N ARG A 21 0.07 1.78 5.67
CA ARG A 21 -0.65 2.96 6.17
C ARG A 21 -1.68 3.45 5.15
N ASP A 22 -1.30 3.58 3.88
CA ASP A 22 -2.23 4.01 2.81
C ASP A 22 -3.41 3.03 2.65
N GLU A 23 -3.17 1.72 2.82
CA GLU A 23 -4.22 0.69 2.83
C GLU A 23 -5.18 0.88 4.01
N ALA A 24 -4.65 1.03 5.22
CA ALA A 24 -5.46 1.24 6.42
C ALA A 24 -6.27 2.54 6.39
N GLU A 25 -5.69 3.62 5.85
CA GLU A 25 -6.39 4.89 5.66
C GLU A 25 -7.56 4.75 4.67
N LEU A 26 -7.35 4.02 3.57
CA LEU A 26 -8.40 3.76 2.59
C LEU A 26 -9.51 2.90 3.18
N GLU A 27 -9.15 1.82 3.88
CA GLU A 27 -10.11 0.92 4.55
C GLU A 27 -10.96 1.70 5.57
N GLY A 28 -10.32 2.52 6.41
CA GLY A 28 -11.02 3.34 7.40
C GLY A 28 -12.05 4.29 6.78
N THR A 29 -11.70 4.97 5.68
CA THR A 29 -12.64 5.84 4.95
C THR A 29 -13.78 5.03 4.33
N GLN A 30 -13.49 3.85 3.77
CA GLN A 30 -14.52 2.98 3.20
C GLN A 30 -15.48 2.45 4.26
N SER A 31 -14.98 2.11 5.45
CA SER A 31 -15.84 1.73 6.58
C SER A 31 -16.76 2.86 7.02
N GLN A 32 -16.25 4.10 7.07
CA GLN A 32 -17.09 5.28 7.37
C GLN A 32 -18.17 5.50 6.31
N ARG A 33 -17.84 5.31 5.02
CA ARG A 33 -18.80 5.40 3.92
C ARG A 33 -19.90 4.34 4.04
N SER A 34 -19.52 3.09 4.31
CA SER A 34 -20.47 2.00 4.53
C SER A 34 -21.39 2.25 5.73
N ALA A 35 -20.87 2.84 6.80
CA ALA A 35 -21.67 3.18 7.98
C ALA A 35 -22.75 4.24 7.68
N LEU A 36 -22.46 5.22 6.81
CA LEU A 36 -23.47 6.18 6.36
C LEU A 36 -24.52 5.52 5.47
N GLU A 37 -24.12 4.60 4.59
CA GLU A 37 -25.05 3.80 3.79
C GLU A 37 -26.03 2.99 4.65
N ASP A 38 -25.52 2.38 5.72
CA ASP A 38 -26.35 1.60 6.65
C ASP A 38 -27.26 2.49 7.49
N GLU A 39 -26.78 3.67 7.90
CA GLU A 39 -27.61 4.69 8.55
C GLU A 39 -28.72 5.17 7.62
N ASP A 40 -28.43 5.45 6.35
CA ASP A 40 -29.41 5.92 5.36
C ASP A 40 -30.49 4.86 5.13
N LYS A 41 -30.11 3.58 4.97
CA LYS A 41 -31.09 2.47 4.88
C LYS A 41 -32.02 2.45 6.09
N PHE A 42 -31.46 2.58 7.29
CA PHE A 42 -32.25 2.62 8.53
C PHE A 42 -33.20 3.83 8.57
N LEU A 43 -32.72 5.01 8.19
CA LEU A 43 -33.53 6.24 8.15
C LEU A 43 -34.67 6.13 7.13
N PHE A 44 -34.42 5.54 5.96
CA PHE A 44 -35.48 5.27 4.98
C PHE A 44 -36.52 4.29 5.51
N SER A 45 -36.10 3.18 6.12
CA SER A 45 -37.01 2.23 6.77
C SER A 45 -37.82 2.87 7.89
N LEU A 46 -37.22 3.82 8.64
CA LEU A 46 -37.92 4.57 9.67
C LEU A 46 -38.97 5.52 9.07
N MET A 47 -38.73 6.14 7.92
CA MET A 47 -39.74 6.95 7.24
C MET A 47 -40.92 6.12 6.72
N GLU A 48 -40.63 4.94 6.18
CA GLU A 48 -41.67 4.03 5.65
C GLU A 48 -42.57 3.49 6.78
N ASN A 49 -41.98 3.10 7.91
CA ASN A 49 -42.69 2.39 8.98
C ASN A 49 -43.09 3.28 10.18
N GLY A 50 -42.40 4.41 10.39
CA GLY A 50 -42.54 5.27 11.57
C GLY A 50 -43.67 6.30 11.50
N SER A 51 -44.34 6.44 10.35
CA SER A 51 -45.43 7.39 10.13
C SER A 51 -46.66 7.20 11.04
N GLN A 52 -46.72 6.11 11.81
CA GLN A 52 -47.79 5.77 12.75
C GLN A 52 -47.53 6.23 14.20
N SER A 53 -46.38 6.85 14.50
CA SER A 53 -45.99 7.25 15.86
C SER A 53 -45.96 8.78 16.03
N ASP A 54 -46.59 9.31 17.07
CA ASP A 54 -46.62 10.76 17.39
C ASP A 54 -45.23 11.36 17.72
N LEU A 55 -44.20 10.51 17.93
CA LEU A 55 -42.81 10.92 18.16
C LEU A 55 -41.98 11.04 16.87
N PHE A 56 -42.58 10.76 15.71
CA PHE A 56 -41.91 10.78 14.42
C PHE A 56 -41.83 12.20 13.85
N ASP A 57 -40.60 12.73 13.70
CA ASP A 57 -40.35 14.00 13.00
C ASP A 57 -39.68 13.73 11.64
N PRO A 58 -40.44 13.72 10.53
CA PRO A 58 -39.89 13.51 9.19
C PRO A 58 -38.89 14.59 8.78
N MET A 59 -39.03 15.83 9.28
CA MET A 59 -38.09 16.91 8.95
C MET A 59 -36.71 16.66 9.55
N MET A 60 -36.64 16.05 10.74
CA MET A 60 -35.37 15.65 11.35
C MET A 60 -34.67 14.57 10.53
N ILE A 61 -35.42 13.58 10.03
CA ILE A 61 -34.87 12.52 9.18
C ILE A 61 -34.38 13.09 7.85
N SER A 62 -35.16 13.93 7.18
CA SER A 62 -34.74 14.57 5.92
C SER A 62 -33.45 15.38 6.10
N ARG A 63 -33.33 16.18 7.18
CA ARG A 63 -32.09 16.93 7.47
C ARG A 63 -30.90 16.00 7.72
N ARG A 64 -31.13 14.85 8.35
CA ARG A 64 -30.07 13.87 8.59
C ARG A 64 -29.60 13.21 7.29
N LEU A 65 -30.53 12.81 6.43
CA LEU A 65 -30.24 12.27 5.09
C LEU A 65 -29.47 13.29 4.24
N GLU A 66 -29.87 14.57 4.24
CA GLU A 66 -29.13 15.62 3.54
C GLU A 66 -27.69 15.78 4.05
N LYS A 67 -27.49 15.69 5.37
CA LYS A 67 -26.17 15.74 5.97
C LYS A 67 -25.34 14.51 5.57
N ASN A 68 -25.94 13.32 5.59
CA ASN A 68 -25.29 12.09 5.18
C ASN A 68 -24.86 12.17 3.71
N ALA A 69 -25.73 12.57 2.80
CA ALA A 69 -25.39 12.76 1.38
C ALA A 69 -24.19 13.71 1.15
N ARG A 70 -24.09 14.81 1.92
CA ARG A 70 -22.92 15.70 1.85
C ARG A 70 -21.65 15.02 2.35
N ASN A 71 -21.73 14.27 3.44
CA ASN A 71 -20.60 13.53 4.00
C ASN A 71 -20.15 12.40 3.07
N GLU A 72 -21.09 11.66 2.48
CA GLU A 72 -20.82 10.63 1.49
C GLU A 72 -20.03 11.19 0.31
N ALA A 73 -20.47 12.31 -0.27
CA ALA A 73 -19.75 12.96 -1.36
C ALA A 73 -18.31 13.38 -0.97
N VAL A 74 -18.09 13.80 0.27
CA VAL A 74 -16.75 14.11 0.79
C VAL A 74 -15.91 12.83 0.91
N LEU A 75 -16.47 11.77 1.47
CA LEU A 75 -15.79 10.47 1.65
C LEU A 75 -15.46 9.83 0.30
N ASP A 76 -16.37 9.86 -0.68
CA ASP A 76 -16.15 9.31 -2.02
C ASP A 76 -14.99 10.01 -2.73
N ASN A 77 -14.93 11.34 -2.65
CA ASN A 77 -13.81 12.12 -3.16
C ASN A 77 -12.49 11.79 -2.44
N LEU A 78 -12.53 11.53 -1.13
CA LEU A 78 -11.36 11.14 -0.35
C LEU A 78 -10.89 9.72 -0.74
N ILE A 79 -11.80 8.77 -0.91
CA ILE A 79 -11.54 7.40 -1.36
C ILE A 79 -10.82 7.41 -2.71
N VAL A 80 -11.28 8.23 -3.67
CA VAL A 80 -10.62 8.36 -4.98
C VAL A 80 -9.17 8.84 -4.83
N LYS A 81 -8.93 9.83 -3.97
CA LYS A 81 -7.58 10.34 -3.69
C LYS A 81 -6.71 9.28 -3.02
N GLN A 82 -7.22 8.59 -2.00
CA GLN A 82 -6.51 7.54 -1.27
C GLN A 82 -6.16 6.36 -2.17
N ARG A 83 -7.08 5.91 -3.05
CA ARG A 83 -6.80 4.89 -4.07
C ARG A 83 -5.64 5.29 -4.98
N LYS A 84 -5.60 6.55 -5.42
CA LYS A 84 -4.49 7.06 -6.23
C LYS A 84 -3.16 7.05 -5.45
N THR A 85 -3.18 7.45 -4.19
CA THR A 85 -1.99 7.39 -3.30
C THR A 85 -1.51 5.97 -3.12
N LEU A 86 -2.40 5.02 -2.82
CA LEU A 86 -2.08 3.60 -2.67
C LEU A 86 -1.48 2.99 -3.95
N LEU A 87 -2.01 3.37 -5.11
CA LEU A 87 -1.44 2.94 -6.39
C LEU A 87 0.00 3.45 -6.56
N GLN A 88 0.28 4.69 -6.15
CA GLN A 88 1.62 5.27 -6.22
C GLN A 88 2.59 4.59 -5.25
N SER A 89 2.18 4.31 -4.01
CA SER A 89 3.03 3.62 -3.02
C SER A 89 3.27 2.17 -3.40
N THR A 90 2.28 1.48 -3.99
CA THR A 90 2.44 0.15 -4.56
C THR A 90 3.47 0.14 -5.68
N ARG A 91 3.32 0.99 -6.69
CA ARG A 91 4.29 1.11 -7.79
C ARG A 91 5.70 1.42 -7.31
N ARG A 92 5.83 2.27 -6.28
CA ARG A 92 7.13 2.59 -5.69
C ARG A 92 7.76 1.35 -5.04
N CYS A 93 6.98 0.53 -4.33
CA CYS A 93 7.48 -0.73 -3.78
C CYS A 93 7.97 -1.66 -4.90
N ASP A 94 7.21 -1.79 -5.98
CA ASP A 94 7.56 -2.66 -7.12
C ASP A 94 8.90 -2.24 -7.74
N VAL A 95 9.05 -0.94 -8.05
CA VAL A 95 10.31 -0.39 -8.61
C VAL A 95 11.49 -0.60 -7.67
N ILE A 96 11.30 -0.49 -6.36
CA ILE A 96 12.40 -0.71 -5.39
C ILE A 96 12.74 -2.20 -5.30
N ASP A 97 11.74 -3.09 -5.35
CA ASP A 97 11.97 -4.54 -5.33
C ASP A 97 12.70 -5.01 -6.60
N GLU A 98 12.35 -4.47 -7.77
CA GLU A 98 13.07 -4.70 -9.03
C GLU A 98 14.52 -4.23 -8.94
N LYS A 99 14.75 -3.02 -8.42
CA LYS A 99 16.12 -2.49 -8.19
C LYS A 99 16.91 -3.31 -7.18
N ARG A 100 16.25 -3.86 -6.15
CA ARG A 100 16.88 -4.77 -5.20
C ARG A 100 17.37 -6.02 -5.92
N LYS A 101 16.49 -6.70 -6.66
CA LYS A 101 16.81 -7.93 -7.41
C LYS A 101 17.96 -7.71 -8.40
N ALA A 102 17.90 -6.64 -9.17
CA ALA A 102 18.98 -6.30 -10.10
C ALA A 102 20.33 -6.04 -9.39
N ALA A 103 20.31 -5.48 -8.17
CA ALA A 103 21.51 -5.31 -7.37
C ALA A 103 22.02 -6.62 -6.79
N GLU A 104 21.12 -7.50 -6.34
CA GLU A 104 21.43 -8.87 -5.86
C GLU A 104 22.14 -9.66 -6.99
N ASP A 105 21.54 -9.70 -8.18
CA ASP A 105 22.12 -10.39 -9.35
C ASP A 105 23.51 -9.85 -9.72
N LEU A 106 23.70 -8.54 -9.67
CA LEU A 106 24.99 -7.91 -9.99
C LEU A 106 26.05 -8.23 -8.93
N GLU A 107 25.67 -8.26 -7.66
CA GLU A 107 26.55 -8.61 -6.55
C GLU A 107 26.97 -10.08 -6.63
N GLU A 108 26.04 -11.00 -6.91
CA GLU A 108 26.33 -12.42 -7.12
C GLU A 108 27.29 -12.66 -8.30
N ARG A 109 27.05 -11.99 -9.43
CA ARG A 109 27.94 -12.09 -10.60
C ARG A 109 29.35 -11.60 -10.31
N LYS A 110 29.49 -10.53 -9.52
CA LYS A 110 30.80 -9.99 -9.13
C LYS A 110 31.54 -10.96 -8.21
N GLU A 111 30.84 -11.55 -7.25
CA GLU A 111 31.45 -12.54 -6.35
C GLU A 111 31.89 -13.79 -7.12
N LEU A 112 31.07 -14.28 -8.05
CA LEU A 112 31.45 -15.39 -8.91
C LEU A 112 32.67 -15.09 -9.80
N ALA A 113 32.69 -13.91 -10.44
CA ALA A 113 33.83 -13.48 -11.25
C ALA A 113 35.11 -13.42 -10.43
N LYS A 114 35.04 -12.86 -9.21
CA LYS A 114 36.17 -12.79 -8.28
C LYS A 114 36.69 -14.18 -7.90
N MET A 115 35.82 -15.13 -7.57
CA MET A 115 36.22 -16.51 -7.28
C MET A 115 36.92 -17.20 -8.46
N LEU A 116 36.45 -16.96 -9.69
CA LEU A 116 37.08 -17.48 -10.91
C LEU A 116 38.46 -16.86 -11.16
N GLU A 117 38.59 -15.54 -10.99
CA GLU A 117 39.87 -14.84 -11.09
C GLU A 117 40.88 -15.38 -10.07
N GLU A 118 40.47 -15.56 -8.81
CA GLU A 118 41.30 -16.14 -7.75
C GLU A 118 41.73 -17.58 -8.07
N TYR A 119 40.81 -18.42 -8.58
CA TYR A 119 41.11 -19.79 -8.98
C TYR A 119 42.12 -19.85 -10.14
N VAL A 120 41.93 -19.02 -11.18
CA VAL A 120 42.84 -18.96 -12.33
C VAL A 120 44.22 -18.47 -11.89
N ALA A 121 44.28 -17.42 -11.06
CA ALA A 121 45.54 -16.91 -10.52
C ALA A 121 46.28 -17.99 -9.71
N ALA A 122 45.57 -18.71 -8.82
CA ALA A 122 46.15 -19.80 -8.05
C ALA A 122 46.69 -20.93 -8.93
N LYS A 123 45.99 -21.27 -10.03
CA LYS A 123 46.43 -22.28 -10.98
C LYS A 123 47.69 -21.85 -11.73
N ILE A 124 47.75 -20.61 -12.21
CA ILE A 124 48.94 -20.07 -12.90
C ILE A 124 50.17 -20.08 -11.97
N VAL A 125 49.99 -19.67 -10.71
CA VAL A 125 51.08 -19.71 -9.71
C VAL A 125 51.57 -21.14 -9.47
N LYS A 126 50.64 -22.10 -9.35
CA LYS A 126 50.99 -23.52 -9.17
C LYS A 126 51.76 -24.06 -10.37
N ASP A 127 51.27 -23.81 -11.59
CA ASP A 127 51.87 -24.30 -12.83
C ASP A 127 53.25 -23.66 -13.10
N THR A 128 53.48 -22.42 -12.67
CA THR A 128 54.79 -21.73 -12.78
C THR A 128 55.76 -22.06 -11.65
N SER A 129 55.29 -22.55 -10.49
CA SER A 129 56.14 -22.99 -9.37
C SER A 129 56.71 -24.41 -9.50
N LEU A 130 56.23 -25.18 -10.49
CA LEU A 130 56.63 -26.58 -10.74
C LEU A 130 57.51 -26.75 -11.99
N GLY A 131 57.89 -25.65 -12.67
CA GLY A 131 58.86 -25.61 -13.76
C GLY A 131 60.17 -25.00 -13.32
#